data_AF-A0A7J6T098-F1
#
_entry.id   AF-A0A7J6T098-F1
#
_cell.length_a   1.000
_cell.length_b   1.000
_cell.length_c   1.000
_cell.angle_alpha   90.00
_cell.angle_beta   90.00
_cell.angle_gamma   90.00
#
_symmetry.space_group_name_H-M   'P 1'
#
loop_
_entity.id
_entity.type
_entity.pdbx_description
1 polymer ?
#
loop_
_entity_poly.entity_id
_entity_poly.type
_entity_poly.pdbx_seq_one_letter_code
_entity_poly.pdbx_strand_id
1 'polypeptide(L)'
;MRVVREYNEIIDALSAEERKLFAQHLKNLDRKIGPGLQKYTWTSPGIKEYFVRDACRECSKVYDIVKQYKSNDMKIVEACAAMERKLLIRIEKKVVYRASEFKQMQASYKAHVEGYLSQHHQRITELLMRTYQFFE
;
A
#
# COMPACT_ATOMS: atom_id res chain seq x y z
N MET A 1 -28.16 -6.92 5.12
CA MET A 1 -26.86 -7.65 5.17
C MET A 1 -25.66 -6.69 5.07
N ARG A 2 -25.59 -5.65 5.90
CA ARG A 2 -24.55 -4.60 5.76
C ARG A 2 -23.16 -5.10 6.18
N VAL A 3 -23.07 -5.75 7.34
CA VAL A 3 -21.81 -6.29 7.89
C VAL A 3 -21.15 -7.28 6.93
N VAL A 4 -21.92 -8.20 6.35
CA VAL A 4 -21.41 -9.19 5.39
C VAL A 4 -20.84 -8.51 4.15
N ARG A 5 -21.50 -7.46 3.63
CA ARG A 5 -21.01 -6.72 2.47
C ARG A 5 -19.69 -6.01 2.78
N GLU A 6 -19.60 -5.28 3.90
CA GLU A 6 -18.37 -4.58 4.28
C GLU A 6 -17.21 -5.54 4.57
N TYR A 7 -17.49 -6.72 5.13
CA TYR A 7 -16.48 -7.77 5.29
C TYR A 7 -16.01 -8.30 3.92
N ASN A 8 -16.94 -8.62 3.03
CA ASN A 8 -16.59 -9.14 1.70
C ASN A 8 -15.81 -8.11 0.87
N GLU A 9 -16.10 -6.82 1.01
CA GLU A 9 -15.32 -5.74 0.37
C GLU A 9 -13.83 -5.79 0.76
N ILE A 10 -13.50 -6.12 2.01
CA ILE A 10 -12.12 -6.30 2.47
C ILE A 10 -11.50 -7.52 1.81
N ILE A 11 -12.22 -8.64 1.82
CA ILE A 11 -11.76 -9.93 1.30
C ILE A 11 -11.51 -9.85 -0.21
N ASP A 12 -12.41 -9.22 -0.95
CA ASP A 12 -12.33 -9.06 -2.41
C ASP A 12 -11.22 -8.08 -2.81
N ALA A 13 -10.88 -7.12 -1.95
CA ALA A 13 -9.76 -6.21 -2.18
C ALA A 13 -8.38 -6.87 -2.01
N LEU A 14 -8.30 -8.04 -1.37
CA LEU A 14 -7.05 -8.74 -1.05
C LEU A 14 -6.86 -9.98 -1.92
N SER A 15 -5.66 -10.10 -2.50
CA SER A 15 -5.19 -11.31 -3.19
C SER A 15 -5.01 -12.47 -2.20
N ALA A 16 -4.85 -13.70 -2.71
CA ALA A 16 -4.62 -14.87 -1.87
C ALA A 16 -3.36 -14.75 -1.00
N GLU A 17 -2.32 -14.06 -1.48
CA GLU A 17 -1.08 -13.84 -0.74
C GLU A 17 -1.23 -12.70 0.28
N GLU A 18 -1.89 -11.62 -0.11
CA GLU A 18 -2.15 -10.49 0.79
C GLU A 18 -3.07 -10.91 1.94
N ARG A 19 -4.02 -11.83 1.71
CA ARG A 19 -4.82 -12.41 2.79
C ARG A 19 -3.96 -13.11 3.86
N LYS A 20 -2.82 -13.71 3.48
CA LYS A 20 -1.87 -14.29 4.45
C LYS A 20 -1.18 -13.19 5.25
N LEU A 21 -0.79 -12.10 4.59
CA LEU A 21 -0.19 -10.93 5.25
C LEU A 21 -1.19 -10.29 6.25
N PHE A 22 -2.46 -10.18 5.87
CA PHE A 22 -3.54 -9.65 6.69
C PHE A 22 -4.19 -10.67 7.64
N ALA A 23 -3.67 -11.89 7.75
CA ALA A 23 -4.31 -12.98 8.48
C ALA A 23 -4.63 -12.62 9.94
N GLN A 24 -3.73 -11.89 10.61
CA GLN A 24 -3.94 -11.45 11.98
C GLN A 24 -5.08 -10.42 12.09
N HIS A 25 -5.16 -9.46 11.17
CA HIS A 25 -6.24 -8.48 11.10
C HIS A 25 -7.59 -9.15 10.82
N LEU A 26 -7.64 -10.08 9.86
CA LEU A 26 -8.84 -10.84 9.53
C LEU A 26 -9.31 -11.71 10.70
N LYS A 27 -8.38 -12.42 11.38
CA LYS A 27 -8.71 -13.22 12.57
C LYS A 27 -9.26 -12.37 13.71
N ASN A 28 -8.73 -11.17 13.91
CA ASN A 28 -9.24 -10.23 14.90
C ASN A 28 -10.67 -9.76 14.54
N LEU A 29 -10.91 -9.47 13.25
CA LEU A 29 -12.22 -9.10 12.73
C LEU A 29 -13.24 -10.24 12.88
N ASP A 30 -12.85 -11.49 12.58
CA ASP A 30 -13.68 -12.67 12.76
C ASP A 30 -14.08 -12.86 14.22
N ARG A 31 -13.14 -12.65 15.15
CA ARG A 31 -13.42 -12.72 16.60
C ARG A 31 -14.42 -11.66 17.05
N LYS A 32 -14.44 -10.48 16.41
CA LYS A 32 -15.41 -9.41 16.69
C LYS A 32 -16.80 -9.73 16.14
N ILE A 33 -16.87 -10.35 14.96
CA ILE A 33 -18.13 -10.68 14.29
C ILE A 33 -18.75 -11.98 14.85
N GLY A 34 -17.92 -12.96 15.24
CA GLY A 34 -18.33 -14.29 15.69
C GLY A 34 -19.44 -14.34 16.76
N PRO A 35 -19.46 -13.47 17.78
CA PRO A 35 -20.56 -13.41 18.75
C PRO A 35 -21.95 -13.17 18.14
N GLY A 36 -22.03 -12.48 16.99
CA GLY A 36 -23.27 -12.33 16.23
C GLY A 36 -23.79 -13.65 15.66
N LEU A 37 -22.90 -14.58 15.32
CA LEU A 37 -23.30 -15.86 14.74
C LEU A 37 -23.70 -16.89 15.80
N GLN A 38 -23.11 -16.80 17.01
CA GLN A 38 -23.17 -17.89 17.99
C GLN A 38 -23.77 -17.51 19.35
N LYS A 39 -23.68 -16.24 19.76
CA LYS A 39 -23.89 -15.85 21.18
C LYS A 39 -25.04 -14.88 21.41
N TYR A 40 -25.36 -14.01 20.45
CA TYR A 40 -26.42 -13.02 20.66
C TYR A 40 -27.82 -13.59 20.46
N THR A 41 -28.66 -13.38 21.47
CA THR A 41 -30.11 -13.53 21.34
C THR A 41 -30.67 -12.30 20.64
N TRP A 42 -30.96 -12.41 19.36
CA TRP A 42 -31.41 -11.31 18.49
C TRP A 42 -32.76 -10.67 18.88
N THR A 43 -33.41 -11.18 19.92
CA THR A 43 -34.66 -10.66 20.47
C THR A 43 -34.43 -9.55 21.51
N SER A 44 -33.21 -9.42 22.04
CA SER A 44 -32.88 -8.39 23.03
C SER A 44 -32.94 -6.98 22.42
N PRO A 45 -33.57 -5.99 23.09
CA PRO A 45 -33.64 -4.62 22.58
C PRO A 45 -32.24 -4.01 22.35
N GLY A 46 -32.03 -3.36 21.20
CA GLY A 46 -30.80 -2.62 20.88
C GLY A 46 -29.58 -3.47 20.50
N ILE A 47 -29.65 -4.81 20.61
CA ILE A 47 -28.50 -5.67 20.30
C ILE A 47 -28.14 -5.66 18.81
N LYS A 48 -29.14 -5.54 17.93
CA LYS A 48 -28.96 -5.51 16.48
C LYS A 48 -28.22 -4.25 16.05
N GLU A 49 -28.69 -3.10 16.51
CA GLU A 49 -28.12 -1.79 16.19
C GLU A 49 -26.70 -1.69 16.75
N TYR A 50 -26.49 -2.15 17.98
CA TYR A 50 -25.18 -2.20 18.59
C TYR A 50 -24.21 -3.07 17.78
N PHE A 51 -24.60 -4.31 17.48
CA PHE A 51 -23.75 -5.25 16.76
C PHE A 51 -23.41 -4.75 15.36
N VAL A 52 -24.41 -4.31 14.59
CA VAL A 52 -24.19 -3.81 13.22
C VAL A 52 -23.25 -2.61 13.25
N ARG A 53 -23.46 -1.65 14.17
CA ARG A 53 -22.60 -0.48 14.29
C ARG A 53 -21.16 -0.85 14.64
N ASP A 54 -20.96 -1.73 15.62
CA ASP A 54 -19.62 -2.12 16.07
C ASP A 54 -18.90 -2.93 14.99
N ALA A 55 -19.56 -3.93 14.40
CA ALA A 55 -18.98 -4.76 13.35
C ALA A 55 -18.61 -3.94 12.09
N CYS A 56 -19.49 -3.03 11.64
CA CYS A 56 -19.20 -2.12 10.53
C CYS A 56 -18.04 -1.17 10.85
N ARG A 57 -17.94 -0.68 12.09
CA ARG A 57 -16.82 0.16 12.53
C ARG A 57 -15.50 -0.59 12.44
N GLU A 58 -15.45 -1.84 12.91
CA GLU A 58 -14.24 -2.66 12.84
C GLU A 58 -13.89 -3.05 11.39
N CYS A 59 -14.89 -3.37 10.56
CA CYS A 59 -14.67 -3.57 9.12
C CYS A 59 -14.07 -2.33 8.46
N SER A 60 -14.63 -1.14 8.73
CA SER A 60 -14.15 0.12 8.17
C SER A 60 -12.69 0.39 8.52
N LYS A 61 -12.29 0.16 9.78
CA LYS A 61 -10.89 0.32 10.20
C LYS A 61 -9.94 -0.60 9.43
N VAL A 62 -10.27 -1.89 9.33
CA VAL A 62 -9.44 -2.86 8.60
C VAL A 62 -9.37 -2.49 7.11
N TYR A 63 -10.49 -2.06 6.53
CA TYR A 63 -10.55 -1.64 5.14
C TYR A 63 -9.70 -0.39 4.85
N ASP A 64 -9.67 0.57 5.78
CA ASP A 64 -8.81 1.75 5.66
C ASP A 64 -7.32 1.39 5.67
N ILE A 65 -6.92 0.39 6.47
CA ILE A 65 -5.56 -0.15 6.46
C ILE A 65 -5.25 -0.80 5.10
N VAL A 66 -6.16 -1.64 4.59
CA VAL A 66 -6.01 -2.28 3.27
C VAL A 66 -5.86 -1.24 2.16
N LYS A 67 -6.67 -0.18 2.17
CA LYS A 67 -6.56 0.93 1.20
C LYS A 67 -5.21 1.63 1.27
N GLN A 68 -4.72 1.91 2.47
CA GLN A 68 -3.41 2.55 2.65
C GLN A 68 -2.26 1.65 2.18
N TYR A 69 -2.32 0.35 2.53
CA TYR A 69 -1.39 -0.67 2.02
C TYR A 69 -1.35 -0.67 0.49
N LYS A 70 -2.51 -0.80 -0.17
CA LYS A 70 -2.61 -0.80 -1.64
C LYS A 70 -2.09 0.49 -2.27
N SER A 71 -2.40 1.63 -1.66
CA SER A 71 -1.90 2.93 -2.15
C SER A 71 -0.37 3.03 -2.02
N ASN A 72 0.21 2.51 -0.95
CA ASN A 72 1.66 2.51 -0.77
C ASN A 72 2.35 1.54 -1.74
N ASP A 73 1.80 0.35 -1.92
CA ASP A 73 2.29 -0.65 -2.87
C ASP A 73 2.31 -0.08 -4.30
N MET A 74 1.21 0.53 -4.75
CA MET A 74 1.15 1.19 -6.06
C MET A 74 2.22 2.29 -6.21
N LYS A 75 2.43 3.12 -5.19
CA LYS A 75 3.48 4.17 -5.23
C LYS A 75 4.89 3.59 -5.28
N ILE A 76 5.13 2.42 -4.66
CA ILE A 76 6.41 1.72 -4.74
C ILE A 76 6.62 1.20 -6.15
N VAL A 77 5.61 0.54 -6.74
CA VAL A 77 5.66 0.06 -8.12
C VAL A 77 5.93 1.20 -9.11
N GLU A 78 5.26 2.34 -8.95
CA GLU A 78 5.50 3.53 -9.76
C GLU A 78 6.92 4.09 -9.60
N ALA A 79 7.45 4.13 -8.37
CA ALA A 79 8.81 4.59 -8.11
C ALA A 79 9.84 3.65 -8.78
N CYS A 80 9.65 2.34 -8.68
CA CYS A 80 10.50 1.36 -9.36
C CYS A 80 10.46 1.52 -10.88
N ALA A 81 9.27 1.68 -11.47
CA ALA A 81 9.12 1.88 -12.91
C ALA A 81 9.76 3.21 -13.38
N ALA A 82 9.71 4.26 -12.55
CA ALA A 82 10.36 5.53 -12.85
C ALA A 82 11.90 5.41 -12.85
N MET A 83 12.46 4.64 -11.91
CA MET A 83 13.88 4.32 -11.87
C MET A 83 14.32 3.50 -13.08
N GLU A 84 13.55 2.47 -13.46
CA GLU A 84 13.83 1.60 -14.61
C GLU A 84 13.93 2.40 -15.93
N ARG A 85 13.05 3.37 -16.11
CA ARG A 85 13.00 4.19 -17.35
C ARG A 85 14.09 5.26 -17.42
N LYS A 86 14.83 5.52 -16.35
CA LYS A 86 15.83 6.59 -16.31
C LYS A 86 17.11 6.16 -17.02
N LEU A 87 17.45 6.85 -18.11
CA LEU A 87 18.72 6.64 -18.80
C LEU A 87 19.90 7.13 -17.94
N LEU A 88 20.98 6.35 -17.90
CA LEU A 88 22.20 6.69 -17.16
C LEU A 88 23.16 7.58 -17.96
N ILE A 89 22.92 7.70 -19.27
CA ILE A 89 23.70 8.53 -20.18
C ILE A 89 22.78 9.51 -20.90
N ARG A 90 23.28 10.71 -21.16
CA ARG A 90 22.55 11.74 -21.90
C ARG A 90 23.19 11.94 -23.27
N ILE A 91 22.50 11.57 -24.34
CA ILE A 91 22.97 11.84 -25.71
C ILE A 91 21.95 12.73 -26.39
N GLU A 92 22.35 13.94 -26.74
CA GLU A 92 21.49 14.89 -27.44
C GLU A 92 21.60 14.68 -28.95
N LYS A 93 20.44 14.70 -29.62
CA LYS A 93 20.40 14.57 -31.07
C LYS A 93 20.94 15.85 -31.70
N LYS A 94 21.72 15.70 -32.77
CA LYS A 94 22.27 16.80 -33.59
C LYS A 94 23.29 17.71 -32.87
N VAL A 95 23.94 17.22 -31.81
CA VAL A 95 25.03 17.93 -31.14
C VAL A 95 26.34 17.14 -31.33
N VAL A 96 27.38 17.84 -31.81
CA VAL A 96 28.74 17.28 -31.90
C VAL A 96 29.54 17.83 -30.72
N TYR A 97 29.98 16.96 -29.82
CA TYR A 97 30.73 17.34 -28.65
C TYR A 97 32.24 17.18 -28.86
N ARG A 98 33.03 18.07 -28.26
CA ARG A 98 34.43 17.74 -27.98
C ARG A 98 34.50 16.75 -26.81
N ALA A 99 35.51 15.88 -26.79
CA ALA A 99 35.63 14.82 -25.79
C ALA A 99 35.62 15.35 -24.34
N SER A 100 36.25 16.51 -24.09
CA SER A 100 36.28 17.16 -22.77
C SER A 100 34.89 17.65 -22.32
N GLU A 101 34.16 18.31 -23.21
CA GLU A 101 32.81 18.83 -22.97
C GLU A 101 31.83 17.71 -22.68
N PHE A 102 31.87 16.64 -23.49
CA PHE A 102 31.03 15.46 -23.26
C PHE A 102 31.31 14.81 -21.91
N LYS A 103 32.59 14.65 -21.54
CA LYS A 103 32.98 14.07 -20.25
C LYS A 103 32.44 14.88 -19.07
N GLN A 104 32.53 16.21 -19.13
CA GLN A 104 32.02 17.08 -18.07
C GLN A 104 30.49 17.04 -18.00
N MET A 105 29.81 17.06 -19.14
CA MET A 105 28.35 16.95 -19.20
C MET A 105 27.85 15.60 -18.67
N GLN A 106 28.50 14.49 -19.04
CA GLN A 106 28.16 13.17 -18.49
C GLN A 106 28.42 13.09 -16.99
N ALA A 107 29.51 13.67 -16.49
CA ALA A 107 29.80 13.68 -15.05
C ALA A 107 28.69 14.39 -14.26
N SER A 108 28.27 15.56 -14.73
CA SER A 108 27.14 16.31 -14.14
C SER A 108 25.82 15.52 -14.24
N TYR A 109 25.54 14.92 -15.39
CA TYR A 109 24.34 14.11 -15.58
C TYR A 109 24.31 12.87 -14.68
N LYS A 110 25.45 12.17 -14.52
CA LYS A 110 25.56 11.02 -13.62
C LYS A 110 25.30 11.41 -12.16
N ALA A 111 25.90 12.50 -11.68
CA ALA A 111 25.62 13.00 -10.33
C ALA A 111 24.13 13.33 -10.13
N HIS A 112 23.48 13.91 -11.14
CA HIS A 112 22.03 14.13 -11.11
C HIS A 112 21.23 12.81 -11.08
N VAL A 113 21.61 11.81 -11.88
CA VAL A 113 20.97 10.50 -11.90
C VAL A 113 21.15 9.77 -10.57
N GLU A 114 22.34 9.81 -9.97
CA GLU A 114 22.61 9.25 -8.65
C GLU A 114 21.71 9.87 -7.58
N GLY A 115 21.58 11.20 -7.58
CA GLY A 115 20.64 11.91 -6.68
C GLY A 115 19.18 11.49 -6.92
N TYR A 116 18.77 11.37 -8.17
CA TYR A 116 17.43 10.92 -8.56
C TYR A 116 17.15 9.50 -8.05
N LEU A 117 18.05 8.55 -8.27
CA LEU A 117 17.89 7.16 -7.83
C LEU A 117 17.88 7.07 -6.30
N SER A 118 18.75 7.83 -5.63
CA SER A 118 18.82 7.88 -4.16
C SER A 118 17.51 8.40 -3.55
N GLN A 119 16.93 9.46 -4.13
CA GLN A 119 15.66 10.01 -3.69
C GLN A 119 14.51 9.01 -3.85
N HIS A 120 14.44 8.32 -5.00
CA HIS A 120 13.42 7.30 -5.24
C HIS A 120 13.58 6.10 -4.29
N HIS A 121 14.83 5.66 -4.06
CA HIS A 121 15.11 4.60 -3.10
C HIS A 121 14.68 4.99 -1.68
N GLN A 122 15.02 6.20 -1.22
CA GLN A 122 14.59 6.69 0.09
C GLN A 122 13.06 6.71 0.20
N ARG A 123 12.37 7.20 -0.83
CA ARG A 123 10.90 7.20 -0.87
C ARG A 123 10.32 5.79 -0.76
N ILE A 124 10.88 4.81 -1.46
CA ILE A 124 10.45 3.41 -1.38
C ILE A 124 10.63 2.89 0.05
N THR A 125 11.79 3.11 0.66
CA THR A 125 12.08 2.72 2.04
C THR A 125 11.09 3.35 3.03
N GLU A 126 10.79 4.64 2.89
CA GLU A 126 9.80 5.33 3.72
C GLU A 126 8.39 4.73 3.58
N LEU A 127 7.97 4.40 2.35
CA LEU A 127 6.66 3.78 2.09
C LEU A 127 6.58 2.35 2.66
N LEU A 128 7.66 1.58 2.55
CA LEU A 128 7.75 0.25 3.16
C LEU A 128 7.68 0.33 4.68
N MET A 129 8.42 1.24 5.31
CA MET A 129 8.38 1.45 6.77
C MET A 129 7.00 1.87 7.26
N ARG A 130 6.32 2.79 6.56
CA ARG A 130 4.93 3.17 6.89
C ARG A 130 3.97 1.99 6.75
N THR A 131 4.20 1.13 5.78
CA THR A 131 3.37 -0.05 5.55
C THR A 131 3.60 -1.10 6.64
N TYR A 132 4.83 -1.25 7.11
CA TYR A 132 5.20 -2.15 8.20
C TYR A 132 4.49 -1.80 9.52
N GLN A 133 4.32 -0.51 9.82
CA GLN A 133 3.58 -0.05 11.02
C GLN A 133 2.12 -0.53 11.08
N PHE A 134 1.53 -0.97 9.97
CA PHE A 134 0.19 -1.56 9.99
C PHE A 134 0.15 -2.98 10.55
N PHE A 135 1.30 -3.64 10.69
CA PHE A 135 1.43 -5.05 11.08
C PHE A 135 2.22 -5.27 12.38
N GLU A 136 2.77 -4.21 12.98
CA GLU A 136 3.26 -4.21 14.37
C GLU A 136 2.09 -4.25 15.37
#